data_AF-A0A067G7V7-F1
#
_entry.id   AF-A0A067G7V7-F1
#
_cell.length_a   1.000
_cell.length_b   1.000
_cell.length_c   1.000
_cell.angle_alpha   90.00
_cell.angle_beta   90.00
_cell.angle_gamma   90.00
#
_symmetry.space_group_name_H-M   'P 1'
#
loop_
_entity.id
_entity.type
_entity.pdbx_description
1 polymer ?
#
loop_
_entity_poly.entity_id
_entity_poly.type
_entity_poly.pdbx_seq_one_letter_code
_entity_poly.pdbx_strand_id
1 'polypeptide(L)'
;MASNKTSLFRNLALVLAVLLIVSMAESRTFAGGLETSPPTCDSVYGAQEGDTCSNVTEEFNLSTDVFLAINPNINCDAIFVGQWLCVAGSA
;
A
#
# COMPACT_ATOMS: atom_id res chain seq x y z
N MET A 1 54.44 24.75 -12.97
CA MET A 1 53.49 23.67 -13.32
C MET A 1 53.22 22.74 -12.12
N ALA A 2 52.81 23.30 -10.98
CA ALA A 2 52.53 22.52 -9.75
C ALA A 2 51.08 22.72 -9.27
N SER A 3 50.53 23.93 -9.47
CA SER A 3 49.16 24.29 -9.07
C SER A 3 48.06 23.51 -9.82
N ASN A 4 48.26 23.20 -11.11
CA ASN A 4 47.31 22.42 -11.90
C ASN A 4 47.23 20.95 -11.45
N LYS A 5 48.37 20.34 -11.10
CA LYS A 5 48.45 18.96 -10.63
C LYS A 5 47.81 18.80 -9.26
N THR A 6 48.05 19.74 -8.34
CA THR A 6 47.38 19.79 -7.03
C THR A 6 45.88 20.04 -7.17
N SER A 7 45.47 20.91 -8.11
CA SER A 7 44.04 21.15 -8.41
C SER A 7 43.37 19.89 -9.00
N LEU A 8 44.04 19.19 -9.92
CA LEU A 8 43.56 17.93 -10.48
C LEU A 8 43.41 16.85 -9.40
N PHE A 9 44.40 16.70 -8.51
CA PHE A 9 44.29 15.75 -7.40
C PHE A 9 43.16 16.10 -6.43
N ARG A 10 42.99 17.39 -6.10
CA ARG A 10 41.91 17.84 -5.24
C ARG A 10 40.53 17.61 -5.88
N ASN A 11 40.39 17.91 -7.17
CA ASN A 11 39.14 17.71 -7.89
C ASN A 11 38.83 16.21 -8.07
N LEU A 12 39.84 15.38 -8.32
CA LEU A 12 39.68 13.93 -8.39
C LEU A 12 39.26 13.34 -7.04
N ALA A 13 39.87 13.79 -5.95
CA ALA A 13 39.49 13.39 -4.60
C ALA A 13 38.05 13.81 -4.25
N LEU A 14 37.63 15.02 -4.66
CA LEU A 14 36.26 15.49 -4.49
C LEU A 14 35.25 14.65 -5.29
N VAL A 15 35.57 14.31 -6.55
CA VAL A 15 34.70 13.48 -7.38
C VAL A 15 34.56 12.07 -6.80
N LEU A 16 35.66 11.46 -6.34
CA LEU A 16 35.63 10.14 -5.71
C LEU A 16 34.85 10.16 -4.38
N ALA A 17 35.00 11.21 -3.57
CA ALA A 17 34.23 11.36 -2.34
C ALA A 17 32.72 11.51 -2.62
N VAL A 18 32.34 12.30 -3.63
CA VAL A 18 30.94 12.46 -4.04
C VAL A 18 30.36 11.15 -4.57
N LEU A 19 31.11 10.40 -5.39
CA LEU A 19 30.67 9.09 -5.90
C LEU A 19 30.43 8.09 -4.76
N LEU A 20 31.32 8.05 -3.77
CA LEU A 20 31.16 7.19 -2.58
C LEU A 20 29.91 7.57 -1.78
N ILE A 21 29.63 8.88 -1.62
CA ILE A 21 28.44 9.38 -0.89
C ILE A 21 27.15 9.00 -1.64
N VAL A 22 27.13 9.11 -2.98
CA VAL A 22 25.96 8.77 -3.80
C VAL A 22 25.63 7.26 -3.71
N SER A 23 26.64 6.39 -3.71
CA SER A 23 26.41 4.94 -3.53
C SER A 23 25.79 4.57 -2.18
N MET A 24 26.00 5.37 -1.12
CA MET A 24 25.36 5.11 0.19
C MET A 24 23.90 5.58 0.23
N ALA A 25 23.52 6.51 -0.65
CA ALA A 25 22.16 7.03 -0.75
C ALA A 25 21.20 6.07 -1.47
N GLU A 26 21.72 5.18 -2.33
CA GLU A 26 20.90 4.29 -3.17
C GLU A 26 20.43 3.00 -2.46
N SER A 27 20.81 2.77 -1.19
CA SER A 27 20.35 1.58 -0.44
C SER A 27 19.00 1.74 0.27
N ARG A 28 18.25 2.83 0.02
CA ARG A 28 16.98 3.12 0.74
C ARG A 28 15.71 3.02 -0.08
N THR A 29 15.74 2.38 -1.24
CA THR A 29 14.53 2.19 -2.07
C THR A 29 14.32 0.73 -2.40
N PHE A 30 14.37 -0.12 -1.39
CA PHE A 30 13.66 -1.41 -1.42
C PHE A 30 13.03 -1.70 -0.06
N ALA A 31 12.38 -0.68 0.51
CA ALA A 31 11.28 -0.90 1.44
C ALA A 31 9.97 -0.88 0.62
N GLY A 32 9.89 -1.72 -0.42
CA GLY A 32 8.63 -2.06 -1.08
C GLY A 32 7.86 -3.08 -0.25
N GLY A 33 7.86 -2.90 1.08
CA GLY A 33 6.86 -3.55 1.90
C GLY A 33 5.51 -3.04 1.42
N LEU A 34 4.56 -3.95 1.22
CA LEU A 34 3.19 -3.65 0.89
C LEU A 34 2.66 -2.67 1.95
N GLU A 35 2.75 -1.36 1.71
CA GLU A 35 2.01 -0.35 2.45
C GLU A 35 0.55 -0.53 2.04
N THR A 36 -0.08 -1.60 2.55
CA THR A 36 -1.52 -1.73 2.55
C THR A 36 -2.00 -0.78 3.63
N SER A 37 -2.52 0.38 3.22
CA SER A 37 -3.31 1.20 4.12
C SER A 37 -4.38 0.30 4.74
N PRO A 38 -4.69 0.44 6.04
CA PRO A 38 -5.84 -0.26 6.57
C PRO A 38 -7.08 0.11 5.74
N PRO A 39 -8.00 -0.84 5.50
CA PRO A 39 -9.20 -0.54 4.75
C PRO A 39 -10.03 0.51 5.48
N THR A 40 -10.53 1.47 4.73
CA THR A 40 -11.49 2.47 5.19
C THR A 40 -12.90 2.03 4.84
N CYS A 41 -13.86 2.40 5.69
CA CYS A 41 -15.27 2.17 5.42
C CYS A 41 -16.05 3.47 5.44
N ASP A 42 -16.61 3.84 4.30
CA ASP A 42 -17.38 5.07 4.09
C ASP A 42 -18.89 4.83 4.26
N SER A 43 -19.34 3.59 4.02
CA SER A 43 -20.74 3.19 4.21
C SER A 43 -20.86 1.74 4.71
N VAL A 44 -21.75 1.54 5.69
CA VAL A 44 -22.01 0.24 6.31
C VAL A 44 -23.44 -0.22 6.05
N TYR A 45 -23.59 -1.53 5.90
CA TYR A 45 -24.85 -2.23 5.77
C TYR A 45 -24.96 -3.28 6.88
N GLY A 46 -26.11 -3.37 7.54
CA GLY A 46 -26.37 -4.40 8.54
C GLY A 46 -27.01 -5.61 7.86
N ALA A 47 -26.31 -6.75 7.88
CA ALA A 47 -26.78 -7.97 7.24
C ALA A 47 -28.16 -8.39 7.76
N GLN A 48 -29.02 -8.82 6.85
CA GLN A 48 -30.38 -9.26 7.08
C GLN A 48 -30.50 -10.79 6.93
N GLU A 49 -31.66 -11.33 7.29
CA GLU A 49 -31.92 -12.76 7.13
C GLU A 49 -31.87 -13.14 5.64
N GLY A 50 -31.08 -14.16 5.31
CA GLY A 50 -30.90 -14.65 3.95
C GLY A 50 -29.74 -13.99 3.18
N ASP A 51 -29.03 -13.03 3.78
CA ASP A 51 -27.88 -12.40 3.13
C ASP A 51 -26.69 -13.35 2.97
N THR A 52 -26.02 -13.19 1.84
CA THR A 52 -24.79 -13.85 1.41
C THR A 52 -23.81 -12.76 0.93
N CYS A 53 -22.53 -13.09 0.76
CA CYS A 53 -21.63 -12.14 0.11
C CYS A 53 -22.12 -11.79 -1.30
N SER A 54 -22.64 -12.76 -2.07
CA SER A 54 -23.02 -12.55 -3.48
C SER A 54 -24.17 -11.55 -3.63
N ASN A 55 -25.30 -11.79 -2.95
CA ASN A 55 -26.47 -10.90 -3.09
C ASN A 55 -26.19 -9.50 -2.54
N VAL A 56 -25.44 -9.36 -1.45
CA VAL A 56 -25.03 -8.05 -0.93
C VAL A 56 -24.13 -7.35 -1.95
N THR A 57 -23.14 -8.03 -2.53
CA THR A 57 -22.29 -7.41 -3.56
C THR A 57 -23.08 -7.02 -4.80
N GLU A 58 -24.07 -7.80 -5.22
CA GLU A 58 -24.98 -7.46 -6.32
C GLU A 58 -25.86 -6.26 -6.00
N GLU A 59 -26.46 -6.21 -4.80
CA GLU A 59 -27.32 -5.11 -4.34
C GLU A 59 -26.58 -3.77 -4.34
N PHE A 60 -25.32 -3.76 -3.89
CA PHE A 60 -24.48 -2.57 -3.84
C PHE A 60 -23.65 -2.35 -5.11
N ASN A 61 -23.84 -3.17 -6.16
CA ASN A 61 -23.08 -3.11 -7.41
C ASN A 61 -21.55 -3.07 -7.18
N LEU A 62 -21.08 -3.93 -6.27
CA LEU A 62 -19.70 -4.04 -5.82
C LEU A 62 -19.09 -5.35 -6.35
N SER A 63 -17.84 -5.34 -6.80
CA SER A 63 -17.16 -6.60 -7.11
C SER A 63 -16.84 -7.37 -5.84
N THR A 64 -16.89 -8.70 -5.87
CA THR A 64 -16.50 -9.57 -4.76
C THR A 64 -15.09 -9.27 -4.25
N ASP A 65 -14.12 -9.03 -5.14
CA ASP A 65 -12.73 -8.75 -4.76
C ASP A 65 -12.63 -7.47 -3.91
N VAL A 66 -13.27 -6.38 -4.34
CA VAL A 66 -13.31 -5.13 -3.58
C VAL A 66 -14.03 -5.32 -2.25
N PHE A 67 -15.15 -6.05 -2.24
CA PHE A 67 -15.90 -6.32 -1.01
C PHE A 67 -15.08 -7.08 0.03
N LEU A 68 -14.34 -8.11 -0.39
CA LEU A 68 -13.45 -8.87 0.49
C LEU A 68 -12.26 -8.02 0.96
N ALA A 69 -11.74 -7.13 0.10
CA ALA A 69 -10.65 -6.24 0.45
C ALA A 69 -11.06 -5.22 1.54
N ILE A 70 -12.26 -4.65 1.46
CA ILE A 70 -12.78 -3.71 2.47
C ILE A 70 -13.41 -4.41 3.69
N ASN A 71 -13.55 -5.74 3.67
CA ASN A 71 -14.03 -6.56 4.79
C ASN A 71 -13.09 -7.75 5.08
N PRO A 72 -11.81 -7.52 5.46
CA PRO A 72 -10.80 -8.58 5.53
C PRO A 72 -11.07 -9.68 6.58
N ASN A 73 -11.98 -9.43 7.52
CA ASN A 73 -12.35 -10.39 8.58
C ASN A 73 -13.65 -11.15 8.28
N ILE A 74 -14.27 -10.94 7.11
CA ILE A 74 -15.55 -11.58 6.80
C ILE A 74 -15.35 -13.06 6.47
N ASN A 75 -16.29 -13.88 6.93
CA ASN A 75 -16.47 -15.24 6.46
C ASN A 75 -17.79 -15.31 5.68
N CYS A 76 -17.72 -15.45 4.35
CA CYS A 76 -18.89 -15.48 3.48
C CYS A 76 -19.81 -16.68 3.71
N ASP A 77 -19.30 -17.76 4.29
CA ASP A 77 -20.08 -18.96 4.61
C ASP A 77 -20.80 -18.84 5.97
N ALA A 78 -20.56 -17.77 6.73
CA ALA A 78 -21.06 -17.60 8.09
C ALA A 78 -21.51 -16.16 8.40
N ILE A 79 -22.15 -15.51 7.42
CA ILE A 79 -22.82 -14.21 7.66
C ILE A 79 -23.99 -14.42 8.62
N PHE A 80 -24.16 -13.48 9.57
CA PHE A 80 -25.26 -13.50 10.53
C PHE A 80 -26.02 -12.18 10.54
N VAL A 81 -27.30 -12.24 10.92
CA VAL A 81 -28.18 -11.07 11.02
C VAL A 81 -27.61 -10.05 12.01
N GLY A 82 -27.51 -8.80 11.58
CA GLY A 82 -26.94 -7.70 12.34
C GLY A 82 -25.42 -7.57 12.22
N GLN A 83 -24.75 -8.40 11.43
CA GLN A 83 -23.34 -8.21 11.11
C GLN A 83 -23.15 -6.94 10.27
N TRP A 84 -22.21 -6.08 10.66
CA TRP A 84 -21.87 -4.89 9.89
C TRP A 84 -20.92 -5.25 8.74
N LEU A 85 -21.36 -4.95 7.51
CA LEU A 85 -20.65 -5.15 6.27
C LEU A 85 -20.31 -3.79 5.67
N CYS A 86 -19.05 -3.58 5.29
CA CYS A 86 -18.66 -2.41 4.55
C CYS A 86 -19.07 -2.55 3.08
N VAL A 87 -19.79 -1.57 2.55
CA VAL A 87 -20.34 -1.58 1.17
C VAL A 87 -19.83 -0.42 0.31
N ALA A 88 -19.10 0.52 0.91
CA ALA A 88 -18.31 1.53 0.21
C ALA A 88 -17.07 1.87 1.04
N GLY A 89 -15.90 1.94 0.42
CA GLY A 89 -14.65 2.18 1.11
C GLY A 89 -13.43 1.99 0.20
N SER A 90 -12.25 1.96 0.81
CA SER A 90 -10.98 1.69 0.11
C SER A 90 -10.15 0.69 0.90
N ALA A 91 -9.30 -0.08 0.22
CA ALA A 91 -8.41 -1.09 0.81
C ALA A 91 -6.97 -0.89 0.34
#